data_AF-A0A172T5B5-F1
#
_entry.id   AF-A0A172T5B5-F1
#
_cell.length_a   1.000
_cell.length_b   1.000
_cell.length_c   1.000
_cell.angle_alpha   90.00
_cell.angle_beta   90.00
_cell.angle_gamma   90.00
#
_symmetry.space_group_name_H-M   'P 1'
#
loop_
_entity.id
_entity.type
_entity.pdbx_description
1 polymer ?
#
loop_
_entity_poly.entity_id
_entity_poly.type
_entity_poly.pdbx_seq_one_letter_code
_entity_poly.pdbx_strand_id
1 'polypeptide(L)'
;MSIQTKLRPAYSLVETLVALLLISIVFMIITTGISSVLQSLSSIQNQQKVIELQNFLARYIYIQGSVGQTTINLDEINRGFHKSNGTQVAYPKVVSFSSTTTPFFVKFVFTIERIPGRTEQFIVYQYKAY
;
A
#
# COMPACT_ATOMS: atom_id res chain seq x y z
N MET A 1 -49.42 -46.41 -22.60
CA MET A 1 -49.21 -44.94 -22.66
C MET A 1 -47.71 -44.71 -22.63
N SER A 2 -47.05 -44.51 -23.78
CA SER A 2 -45.58 -44.37 -23.83
C SER A 2 -45.20 -42.89 -23.72
N ILE A 3 -44.40 -42.54 -22.72
CA ILE A 3 -43.85 -41.19 -22.57
C ILE A 3 -42.75 -41.05 -23.62
N GLN A 4 -43.03 -40.32 -24.71
CA GLN A 4 -41.99 -39.92 -25.64
C GLN A 4 -41.09 -38.90 -24.95
N THR A 5 -39.92 -39.33 -24.48
CA THR A 5 -38.84 -38.42 -24.10
C THR A 5 -38.27 -37.79 -25.37
N LYS A 6 -38.68 -36.56 -25.67
CA LYS A 6 -38.12 -35.74 -26.75
C LYS A 6 -36.69 -35.35 -26.36
N LEU A 7 -35.70 -36.17 -26.74
CA LEU A 7 -34.30 -35.82 -26.60
C LEU A 7 -34.04 -34.56 -27.44
N ARG A 8 -33.50 -33.51 -26.81
CA ARG A 8 -33.05 -32.31 -27.54
C ARG A 8 -32.00 -32.73 -28.57
N PRO A 9 -32.03 -32.19 -29.81
CA PRO A 9 -30.98 -32.47 -30.78
C PRO A 9 -29.63 -32.08 -30.18
N ALA A 10 -28.66 -33.00 -30.24
CA ALA A 10 -27.30 -32.74 -29.81
C ALA A 10 -26.70 -31.63 -30.68
N TYR A 11 -25.95 -30.72 -30.05
CA TYR A 11 -25.28 -29.62 -30.75
C TYR A 11 -24.29 -30.16 -31.77
N SER A 12 -24.20 -29.47 -32.91
CA SER A 12 -23.17 -29.72 -33.91
C SER A 12 -21.78 -29.51 -33.29
N LEU A 13 -20.77 -30.24 -33.81
CA LEU A 13 -19.37 -30.07 -33.41
C LEU A 13 -18.90 -28.62 -33.58
N VAL A 14 -19.39 -27.94 -34.62
CA VAL A 14 -19.10 -26.51 -34.86
C VAL A 14 -19.73 -25.63 -33.79
N GLU A 15 -20.98 -25.88 -33.41
CA GLU A 15 -21.68 -25.12 -32.36
C GLU A 15 -20.98 -25.26 -31.01
N THR A 16 -20.48 -26.47 -30.71
CA THR A 16 -19.74 -26.74 -29.48
C THR A 16 -18.40 -26.01 -29.46
N LEU A 17 -17.66 -25.98 -30.58
CA LEU A 17 -16.40 -25.23 -30.69
C LEU A 17 -16.61 -23.73 -30.56
N VAL A 18 -17.65 -23.17 -31.20
CA VAL A 18 -17.99 -21.75 -31.09
C VAL A 18 -18.38 -21.41 -29.64
N ALA A 19 -19.18 -22.25 -28.99
CA ALA A 19 -19.55 -22.04 -27.58
C ALA A 19 -18.33 -22.05 -26.65
N LEU A 20 -17.41 -23.01 -26.82
CA LEU A 20 -16.18 -23.09 -26.03
C LEU A 20 -15.26 -21.87 -26.27
N LEU A 21 -15.16 -21.39 -27.51
CA LEU A 21 -14.40 -20.18 -27.84
C LEU A 21 -14.98 -18.95 -27.13
N LEU A 22 -16.31 -18.77 -27.20
CA LEU A 22 -16.98 -17.63 -26.56
C LEU A 22 -16.83 -17.68 -25.04
N ILE A 23 -16.98 -18.85 -24.42
CA ILE A 23 -16.74 -19.04 -22.99
C ILE A 23 -15.30 -18.68 -22.64
N SER A 24 -14.32 -19.12 -23.44
CA SER A 24 -12.90 -18.83 -23.20
C SER A 24 -12.57 -17.33 -23.28
N ILE A 25 -13.15 -16.62 -24.25
CA ILE A 25 -13.00 -15.16 -24.37
C ILE A 25 -13.60 -14.46 -23.15
N VAL A 26 -14.80 -14.86 -22.73
CA VAL A 26 -15.45 -14.28 -21.54
C VAL A 26 -14.61 -14.51 -20.28
N PHE A 27 -14.08 -15.72 -20.09
CA PHE A 27 -13.19 -16.02 -18.97
C PHE A 27 -11.90 -15.19 -19.01
N MET A 28 -11.30 -14.99 -20.19
CA MET A 28 -10.12 -14.13 -20.35
C MET A 28 -10.41 -12.67 -19.96
N ILE A 29 -11.54 -12.11 -20.37
CA ILE A 29 -11.93 -10.73 -20.04
C ILE A 29 -12.17 -10.60 -18.53
N ILE A 30 -12.88 -11.54 -17.91
CA ILE A 30 -13.15 -11.50 -16.47
C ILE A 30 -11.84 -11.62 -15.67
N THR A 31 -10.96 -12.55 -16.02
CA THR A 31 -9.68 -12.76 -15.31
C THR A 31 -8.74 -11.56 -15.43
N THR A 32 -8.65 -10.95 -16.61
CA THR A 32 -7.87 -9.71 -16.82
C THR A 32 -8.46 -8.54 -16.03
N GLY A 33 -9.78 -8.39 -16.03
CA GLY A 33 -10.49 -7.37 -15.23
C GLY A 33 -10.29 -7.53 -13.71
N ILE A 34 -10.41 -8.75 -13.18
CA ILE A 34 -10.16 -9.02 -11.76
C ILE A 34 -8.70 -8.72 -11.38
N SER A 35 -7.76 -9.11 -12.25
CA SER A 35 -6.34 -8.89 -12.02
C SER A 35 -5.99 -7.39 -11.90
N SER A 36 -6.60 -6.54 -12.72
CA SER A 36 -6.36 -5.09 -12.66
C SER A 36 -6.92 -4.46 -11.38
N VAL A 37 -8.10 -4.91 -10.92
CA VAL A 37 -8.69 -4.49 -9.64
C VAL A 37 -7.82 -4.92 -8.47
N LEU A 38 -7.32 -6.16 -8.46
CA LEU A 38 -6.44 -6.66 -7.40
C LEU A 38 -5.12 -5.87 -7.32
N GLN A 39 -4.51 -5.56 -8.47
CA GLN A 39 -3.32 -4.71 -8.53
C GLN A 39 -3.59 -3.31 -7.98
N SER A 40 -4.76 -2.74 -8.30
CA SER A 40 -5.17 -1.43 -7.81
C SER A 40 -5.37 -1.43 -6.29
N LEU A 41 -6.00 -2.47 -5.73
CA LEU A 41 -6.17 -2.63 -4.28
C LEU A 41 -4.82 -2.77 -3.56
N SER A 42 -3.89 -3.56 -4.09
CA SER A 42 -2.56 -3.71 -3.51
C SER A 42 -1.77 -2.39 -3.52
N SER A 43 -1.88 -1.61 -4.60
CA SER A 43 -1.27 -0.28 -4.68
C SER A 43 -1.85 0.68 -3.62
N ILE A 44 -3.18 0.67 -3.45
CA ILE A 44 -3.87 1.49 -2.44
C ILE A 44 -3.42 1.11 -1.03
N GLN A 45 -3.31 -0.18 -0.71
CA GLN A 45 -2.87 -0.63 0.62
C GLN A 45 -1.44 -0.16 0.95
N ASN A 46 -0.51 -0.23 0.00
CA ASN A 46 0.85 0.27 0.19
C ASN A 46 0.87 1.80 0.37
N GLN A 47 0.01 2.52 -0.35
CA GLN A 47 -0.12 3.96 -0.19
C GLN A 47 -0.73 4.35 1.16
N GLN A 48 -1.73 3.63 1.64
CA GLN A 48 -2.32 3.82 2.97
C GLN A 48 -1.27 3.67 4.07
N LYS A 49 -0.46 2.60 4.04
CA LYS A 49 0.62 2.41 5.02
C LYS A 49 1.65 3.54 5.02
N VAL A 50 1.95 4.11 3.86
CA VAL A 50 2.88 5.25 3.77
C VAL A 50 2.28 6.51 4.39
N ILE A 51 0.99 6.76 4.15
CA ILE A 51 0.27 7.88 4.76
C ILE A 51 0.17 7.69 6.28
N GLU A 52 -0.05 6.47 6.76
CA GLU A 52 -0.02 6.15 8.19
C GLU A 52 1.35 6.45 8.81
N LEU A 53 2.44 6.07 8.14
CA LEU A 53 3.79 6.40 8.59
C LEU A 53 4.04 7.92 8.62
N GLN A 54 3.60 8.65 7.59
CA GLN A 54 3.70 10.11 7.55
C GLN A 54 2.94 10.77 8.71
N ASN A 55 1.72 10.30 8.99
CA ASN A 55 0.92 10.77 10.12
C ASN A 55 1.57 10.42 11.47
N PHE A 56 2.15 9.22 11.58
CA PHE A 56 2.91 8.81 12.76
C PHE A 56 4.11 9.73 12.99
N LEU A 57 4.89 10.02 11.94
CA LEU A 57 6.04 10.94 12.00
C LEU A 57 5.65 12.35 12.41
N ALA A 58 4.58 12.90 11.83
CA ALA A 58 4.10 14.23 12.18
C ALA A 58 3.71 14.32 13.66
N ARG A 59 2.98 13.32 14.17
CA ARG A 59 2.61 13.23 15.60
C ARG A 59 3.83 13.02 16.50
N TYR A 60 4.75 12.17 16.09
CA TYR A 60 5.98 11.90 16.82
C TYR A 60 6.79 13.18 17.02
N ILE A 61 7.01 13.94 15.95
CA ILE A 61 7.70 15.24 16.02
C ILE A 61 6.94 16.24 16.88
N TYR A 62 5.62 16.32 16.74
CA TYR A 62 4.80 17.21 17.57
C TYR A 62 4.96 16.91 19.06
N ILE A 63 4.88 15.64 19.45
CA ILE A 63 5.04 15.21 20.85
C ILE A 63 6.46 15.49 21.33
N GLN A 64 7.50 15.09 20.59
CA GLN A 64 8.89 15.31 21.01
C GLN A 64 9.26 16.80 21.12
N GLY A 65 8.63 17.67 20.33
CA GLY A 65 8.76 19.12 20.48
C GLY A 65 8.23 19.66 21.79
N SER A 66 7.16 19.06 22.30
CA SER A 66 6.53 19.47 23.56
C SER A 66 7.31 19.05 24.80
N VAL A 67 8.15 18.00 24.71
CA VAL A 67 8.85 17.41 25.87
C VAL A 67 10.27 17.96 26.03
N GLY A 68 10.73 18.81 25.11
CA GLY A 68 12.10 19.35 25.07
C GLY A 68 13.03 18.43 24.30
N GLN A 69 13.75 19.00 23.32
CA GLN A 69 14.55 18.34 22.28
C GLN A 69 15.18 16.98 22.66
N THR A 70 14.43 15.90 22.49
CA THR A 70 14.97 14.54 22.55
C THR A 70 15.62 14.20 21.21
N THR A 71 16.77 13.51 21.26
CA THR A 71 17.42 12.93 20.08
C THR A 71 16.45 12.01 19.33
N ILE A 72 16.19 12.30 18.06
CA ILE A 72 15.33 11.46 17.22
C ILE A 72 16.09 10.20 16.83
N ASN A 73 15.60 9.04 17.27
CA ASN A 73 16.16 7.74 16.92
C ASN A 73 15.33 7.06 15.81
N LEU A 74 15.96 6.79 14.67
CA LEU A 74 15.33 6.14 13.51
C LEU A 74 14.86 4.71 13.82
N ASP A 75 15.63 3.97 14.63
CA ASP A 75 15.30 2.59 14.97
C ASP A 75 14.06 2.53 15.86
N GLU A 76 13.88 3.51 16.74
CA GLU A 76 12.69 3.62 17.58
C GLU A 76 11.44 3.98 16.76
N ILE A 77 11.58 4.87 15.78
CA ILE A 77 10.49 5.23 14.86
C ILE A 77 10.05 3.99 14.06
N ASN A 78 10.99 3.30 13.43
CA ASN A 78 10.70 2.14 12.59
C ASN A 78 10.12 0.99 13.43
N ARG A 79 10.68 0.70 14.60
CA ARG A 79 10.14 -0.32 15.51
C ARG A 79 8.79 0.07 16.10
N GLY A 80 8.58 1.35 16.40
CA GLY A 80 7.33 1.90 16.92
C GLY A 80 6.19 1.80 15.93
N PHE A 81 6.46 2.03 14.64
CA PHE A 81 5.48 1.91 13.57
C PHE A 81 5.16 0.44 13.24
N HIS A 82 6.17 -0.43 13.18
CA HIS A 82 6.00 -1.84 12.82
C HIS A 82 5.75 -2.77 14.03
N LYS A 83 5.14 -2.26 15.12
CA LYS A 83 4.80 -2.99 16.36
C LYS A 83 4.10 -4.34 16.10
N SER A 84 4.82 -5.38 15.68
CA SER A 84 4.32 -6.76 15.59
C SER A 84 5.35 -7.84 15.27
N ASN A 85 6.48 -7.60 14.57
CA ASN A 85 7.38 -8.71 14.18
C ASN A 85 8.84 -8.39 14.48
N GLY A 86 9.34 -8.93 15.60
CA GLY A 86 10.56 -8.53 16.31
C GLY A 86 11.91 -8.69 15.59
N THR A 87 12.00 -8.81 14.27
CA THR A 87 13.29 -9.05 13.59
C THR A 87 13.38 -8.59 12.13
N GLN A 88 12.30 -8.14 11.49
CA GLN A 88 12.35 -7.65 10.10
C GLN A 88 11.78 -6.25 9.98
N VAL A 89 12.61 -5.32 9.51
CA VAL A 89 12.17 -3.98 9.11
C VAL A 89 11.27 -4.14 7.89
N ALA A 90 9.95 -4.04 8.12
CA ALA A 90 8.96 -4.08 7.06
C ALA A 90 8.94 -2.75 6.29
N TYR A 91 8.30 -2.75 5.13
CA TYR A 91 8.03 -1.53 4.37
C TYR A 91 6.63 -1.01 4.67
N PRO A 92 6.40 0.30 4.65
CA PRO A 92 7.37 1.39 4.44
C PRO A 92 8.22 1.69 5.68
N LYS A 93 9.46 2.16 5.49
CA LYS A 93 10.39 2.49 6.58
C LYS A 93 11.06 3.84 6.40
N VAL A 94 11.54 4.45 7.48
CA VAL A 94 12.36 5.66 7.44
C VAL A 94 13.83 5.26 7.34
N VAL A 95 14.51 5.77 6.31
CA VAL A 95 15.92 5.44 6.03
C VAL A 95 16.85 6.48 6.63
N SER A 96 16.46 7.75 6.54
CA SER A 96 17.24 8.86 7.03
C SER A 96 16.34 10.05 7.33
N PHE A 97 16.86 10.98 8.12
CA PHE A 97 16.26 12.30 8.25
C PHE A 97 17.36 13.35 8.33
N SER A 98 17.01 14.57 7.97
CA SER A 98 17.83 15.76 8.18
C SER A 98 16.98 16.85 8.82
N SER A 99 17.56 17.62 9.74
CA SER A 99 16.89 18.76 10.36
C SER A 99 17.59 20.06 10.02
N THR A 100 16.82 21.10 9.70
CA THR A 100 17.32 22.46 9.54
C THR A 100 16.58 23.38 10.51
N THR A 101 17.34 24.07 11.35
CA THR A 101 16.79 24.98 12.36
C THR A 101 16.74 26.40 11.81
N THR A 102 15.55 27.02 11.85
CA THR A 102 15.34 28.43 11.52
C THR A 102 14.98 29.21 12.79
N PRO A 103 14.82 30.55 12.73
CA PRO A 103 14.44 31.34 13.90
C PRO A 103 13.10 30.90 14.51
N PHE A 104 12.13 30.51 13.69
CA PHE A 104 10.75 30.25 14.13
C PHE A 104 10.39 28.76 14.17
N PHE A 105 11.08 27.92 13.39
CA PHE A 105 10.73 26.51 13.25
C PHE A 105 11.97 25.61 13.10
N VAL A 106 11.78 24.33 13.37
CA VAL A 106 12.69 23.26 12.96
C VAL A 106 12.02 22.51 11.82
N LYS A 107 12.70 22.45 10.67
CA LYS A 107 12.27 21.69 9.50
C LYS A 107 12.91 20.31 9.56
N PHE A 108 12.09 19.26 9.61
CA PHE A 108 12.54 17.87 9.49
C PHE A 108 12.20 17.35 8.09
N VAL A 109 13.19 16.78 7.42
CA VAL A 109 13.02 16.11 6.12
C VAL A 109 13.30 14.64 6.35
N PHE A 110 12.27 13.81 6.24
CA PHE A 110 12.34 12.36 6.37
C PHE A 110 12.41 11.71 4.99
N THR A 111 13.32 10.77 4.82
CA THR A 111 13.38 9.90 3.64
C THR A 111 12.71 8.57 3.97
N ILE A 112 11.57 8.33 3.33
CA ILE A 112 10.77 7.12 3.50
C ILE A 112 10.99 6.19 2.31
N GLU A 113 11.35 4.94 2.55
CA GLU A 113 11.39 3.91 1.52
C GLU A 113 10.07 3.15 1.52
N ARG A 114 9.32 3.21 0.41
CA ARG A 114 7.97 2.61 0.27
C ARG A 114 8.02 1.14 -0.09
N ILE A 115 8.96 0.78 -0.95
CA ILE A 115 9.36 -0.57 -1.38
C ILE A 115 10.87 -0.52 -1.66
N PRO A 116 11.58 -1.66 -1.71
CA PRO A 116 13.02 -1.68 -1.98
C PRO A 116 13.43 -0.77 -3.15
N GLY A 117 14.27 0.22 -2.88
CA GLY A 117 14.81 1.16 -3.87
C GLY A 117 13.87 2.29 -4.31
N ARG A 118 12.65 2.41 -3.74
CA ARG A 118 11.74 3.54 -4.02
C ARG A 118 11.58 4.42 -2.78
N THR A 119 12.24 5.57 -2.80
CA THR A 119 12.21 6.55 -1.72
C THR A 119 11.33 7.75 -2.03
N GLU A 120 10.71 8.32 -0.99
CA GLU A 120 9.92 9.54 -1.02
C GLU A 120 10.32 10.44 0.15
N GLN A 121 10.28 11.75 -0.04
CA GLN A 121 10.56 12.72 1.04
C GLN A 121 9.27 13.20 1.69
N PHE A 122 9.27 13.24 3.01
CA PHE A 122 8.19 13.81 3.82
C PHE A 122 8.75 14.90 4.72
N ILE A 123 8.13 16.08 4.68
CA ILE A 123 8.61 17.27 5.40
C ILE A 123 7.65 17.59 6.55
N VAL A 124 8.20 17.75 7.74
CA VAL A 124 7.47 18.15 8.95
C VAL A 124 8.08 19.44 9.49
N TYR A 125 7.22 20.40 9.82
CA TYR A 125 7.62 21.65 10.48
C TYR A 125 7.18 21.62 11.93
N GLN A 126 8.09 21.99 12.82
CA GLN A 126 7.84 22.13 14.25
C GLN A 126 8.11 23.57 14.66
N TYR A 127 7.14 24.24 15.28
CA TYR A 127 7.36 25.56 15.85
C TYR A 127 8.24 25.47 17.09
N LYS A 128 9.15 26.45 17.25
CA LYS A 128 9.86 26.62 18.52
C LYS A 128 8.88 27.20 19.55
N ALA A 129 8.72 26.53 20.68
CA ALA A 129 8.14 27.16 21.86
C ALA A 129 9.13 28.23 22.34
N TYR A 130 8.70 29.49 22.32
CA TYR A 130 9.44 30.62 22.90
C TYR A 130 9.20 30.68 24.41
#